data_AF-A0A397VZN4-F1
#
_entry.id   AF-A0A397VZN4-F1
#
_cell.length_a   1.000
_cell.length_b   1.000
_cell.length_c   1.000
_cell.angle_alpha   90.00
_cell.angle_beta   90.00
_cell.angle_gamma   90.00
#
_symmetry.space_group_name_H-M   'P 1'
#
loop_
_entity.id
_entity.type
_entity.pdbx_description
1 polymer ?
#
loop_
_entity_poly.entity_id
_entity_poly.type
_entity_poly.pdbx_seq_one_letter_code
_entity_poly.pdbx_strand_id
1 'polypeptide(L)'
;MNKKHITHILIFLIIIKNVFTQSIFSKTHNVENVIDYWTQEKCHLLASVSDSDSINPDVESDYLLAVGKLFFILSGKVSVCTASVIDTSDGNTGITAAHCLYSKEGESSTNVIFAPGYNNGKPSALGKIPVIGLSVPKSFIKSRVDDYAVIKFDYPGKLKLQTGSFAWGLTPPSPVSIAIFGYPYNGEIPNCPKDGKYYCVWRGYCVWRGYSTLEFVEYPKITIAWKVPLHIGSGASGGPWVMKKNLPNHLGYLVGVTGFH
;
A
#
# COMPACT_ATOMS: atom_id res chain seq x y z
N MET A 1 29.72 -9.50 27.02
CA MET A 1 28.37 -9.09 26.56
C MET A 1 28.48 -7.77 25.81
N ASN A 2 28.25 -7.79 24.48
CA ASN A 2 28.65 -6.72 23.57
C ASN A 2 27.54 -5.65 23.44
N LYS A 3 27.82 -4.41 23.86
CA LYS A 3 26.86 -3.27 23.95
C LYS A 3 26.32 -2.74 22.61
N LYS A 4 26.61 -3.38 21.47
CA LYS A 4 26.30 -2.86 20.13
C LYS A 4 24.93 -3.26 19.55
N HIS A 5 24.22 -4.22 20.16
CA HIS A 5 22.94 -4.71 19.64
C HIS A 5 21.69 -4.01 20.20
N ILE A 6 21.81 -3.21 21.26
CA ILE A 6 20.64 -2.57 21.91
C ILE A 6 20.18 -1.31 21.15
N THR A 7 21.09 -0.63 20.44
CA THR A 7 20.77 0.65 19.77
C THR A 7 19.91 0.48 18.51
N HIS A 8 20.07 -0.62 17.77
CA HIS A 8 19.32 -0.84 16.52
C HIS A 8 17.87 -1.25 16.77
N ILE A 9 17.61 -2.02 17.84
CA ILE A 9 16.26 -2.39 18.27
C ILE A 9 15.50 -1.15 18.76
N LEU A 10 16.16 -0.25 19.50
CA LEU A 10 15.56 1.01 19.92
C LEU A 10 15.26 1.92 18.72
N ILE A 11 16.19 2.09 17.78
CA ILE A 11 16.00 2.97 16.61
C ILE A 11 14.83 2.47 15.74
N PHE A 12 14.71 1.16 15.50
CA PHE A 12 13.60 0.58 14.72
C PHE A 12 12.25 0.66 15.43
N LEU A 13 12.19 0.40 16.75
CA LEU A 13 10.98 0.57 17.56
C LEU A 13 10.53 2.04 17.61
N ILE A 14 11.46 2.99 17.53
CA ILE A 14 11.16 4.43 17.52
C ILE A 14 10.57 4.87 16.16
N ILE A 15 11.04 4.33 15.03
CA ILE A 15 10.57 4.73 13.68
C ILE A 15 9.08 4.41 13.49
N ILE A 16 8.65 3.19 13.86
CA ILE A 16 7.23 2.81 13.77
C ILE A 16 6.39 3.60 14.78
N LYS A 17 6.87 3.80 16.02
CA LYS A 17 6.14 4.59 17.02
C LYS A 17 5.93 6.04 16.59
N ASN A 18 6.90 6.66 15.91
CA ASN A 18 6.89 8.10 15.61
C ASN A 18 5.81 8.55 14.62
N VAL A 19 5.28 7.66 13.77
CA VAL A 19 4.17 8.02 12.85
C VAL A 19 2.82 7.94 13.57
N PHE A 20 2.66 7.00 14.50
CA PHE A 20 1.43 6.86 15.29
C PHE A 20 1.33 7.85 16.47
N THR A 21 2.42 8.54 16.84
CA THR A 21 2.42 9.58 17.87
C THR A 21 2.34 11.01 17.32
N GLN A 22 2.46 11.22 16.01
CA GLN A 22 2.32 12.55 15.40
C GLN A 22 0.84 12.85 15.12
N SER A 23 0.31 13.92 15.72
CA SER A 23 -1.07 14.39 15.51
C SER A 23 -1.29 15.08 14.16
N ILE A 24 -0.61 14.64 13.10
CA ILE A 24 -0.57 15.36 11.83
C ILE A 24 -1.20 14.48 10.75
N PHE A 25 -2.51 14.29 10.86
CA PHE A 25 -3.30 14.10 9.66
C PHE A 25 -3.43 15.47 9.02
N SER A 26 -2.83 15.66 7.84
CA SER A 26 -3.25 16.78 6.99
C SER A 26 -4.67 16.46 6.54
N LYS A 27 -5.62 17.34 6.84
CA LYS A 27 -7.03 17.16 6.46
C LYS A 27 -7.12 17.29 4.95
N THR A 28 -7.68 16.29 4.27
CA THR A 28 -7.98 16.45 2.85
C THR A 28 -9.17 17.40 2.71
N HIS A 29 -9.06 18.42 1.88
CA HIS A 29 -10.15 19.35 1.66
C HIS A 29 -11.30 18.69 0.85
N ASN A 30 -12.54 18.96 1.27
CA ASN A 30 -13.79 18.84 0.49
C ASN A 30 -14.31 17.42 0.16
N VAL A 31 -14.57 16.61 1.19
CA VAL A 31 -15.00 15.19 1.10
C VAL A 31 -16.27 14.96 0.26
N GLU A 32 -17.26 15.85 0.35
CA GLU A 32 -18.53 15.73 -0.40
C GLU A 32 -18.34 15.74 -1.92
N ASN A 33 -17.34 16.48 -2.42
CA ASN A 33 -17.04 16.53 -3.87
C ASN A 33 -16.10 15.41 -4.35
N VAL A 34 -15.47 14.67 -3.44
CA VAL A 34 -14.48 13.63 -3.80
C VAL A 34 -15.16 12.42 -4.44
N ILE A 35 -16.28 11.96 -3.89
CA ILE A 35 -16.96 10.76 -4.39
C ILE A 35 -17.50 10.98 -5.81
N ASP A 36 -18.07 12.17 -6.05
CA ASP A 36 -18.64 12.58 -7.33
C ASP A 36 -17.58 12.87 -8.38
N TYR A 37 -16.41 13.37 -7.97
CA TYR A 37 -15.28 13.53 -8.88
C TYR A 37 -14.86 12.21 -9.51
N TRP A 38 -14.90 11.10 -8.77
CA TRP A 38 -14.45 9.78 -9.22
C TRP A 38 -15.58 8.95 -9.83
N THR A 39 -16.08 9.32 -10.99
CA THR A 39 -17.07 8.52 -11.72
C THR A 39 -16.50 7.15 -12.11
N GLN A 40 -17.39 6.18 -12.38
CA GLN A 40 -16.99 4.88 -12.89
C GLN A 40 -16.14 5.01 -14.16
N GLU A 41 -16.52 5.94 -15.05
CA GLU A 41 -15.79 6.25 -16.27
C GLU A 41 -14.36 6.74 -15.99
N LYS A 42 -14.15 7.67 -15.05
CA LYS A 42 -12.80 8.13 -14.68
C LYS A 42 -11.95 7.02 -14.04
N CYS A 43 -12.55 6.16 -13.23
CA CYS A 43 -11.85 4.98 -12.70
C CYS A 43 -11.50 3.98 -13.82
N HIS A 44 -12.34 3.86 -14.86
CA HIS A 44 -12.12 3.00 -16.02
C HIS A 44 -11.06 3.54 -16.99
N LEU A 45 -11.08 4.85 -17.29
CA LEU A 45 -10.16 5.50 -18.24
C LEU A 45 -8.70 5.41 -17.80
N LEU A 46 -8.47 5.40 -16.49
CA LEU A 46 -7.14 5.17 -15.93
C LEU A 46 -6.70 3.71 -16.05
N ALA A 47 -7.61 2.80 -16.32
CA ALA A 47 -7.36 1.37 -16.42
C ALA A 47 -7.31 0.89 -17.89
N SER A 48 -7.81 1.67 -18.85
CA SER A 48 -7.98 1.28 -20.26
C SER A 48 -6.86 1.75 -21.19
N VAL A 49 -5.60 1.46 -20.85
CA VAL A 49 -4.54 1.41 -21.88
C VAL A 49 -4.31 -0.07 -22.19
N SER A 50 -4.77 -0.48 -23.38
CA SER A 50 -4.87 -1.84 -23.94
C SER A 50 -6.14 -2.62 -23.58
N ASP A 51 -7.06 -2.66 -24.55
CA ASP A 51 -8.24 -3.52 -24.60
C ASP A 51 -7.92 -4.84 -25.30
N SER A 52 -8.34 -5.95 -24.70
CA SER A 52 -9.33 -6.91 -25.21
C SER A 52 -9.14 -8.26 -24.51
N ASP A 53 -10.11 -8.63 -23.69
CA ASP A 53 -10.90 -9.86 -23.87
C ASP A 53 -11.73 -10.19 -22.63
N SER A 54 -12.94 -10.63 -22.90
CA SER A 54 -14.02 -10.95 -21.96
C SER A 54 -13.75 -12.22 -21.16
N ILE A 55 -13.92 -12.15 -19.84
CA ILE A 55 -14.06 -13.33 -18.96
C ILE A 55 -15.36 -13.20 -18.15
N ASN A 56 -16.06 -14.34 -18.07
CA ASN A 56 -17.37 -14.69 -17.51
C ASN A 56 -17.59 -14.17 -16.04
N PRO A 57 -18.80 -13.70 -15.64
CA PRO A 57 -18.99 -12.96 -14.39
C PRO A 57 -19.35 -13.78 -13.14
N ASP A 58 -19.47 -15.11 -13.20
CA ASP A 58 -20.03 -15.90 -12.09
C ASP A 58 -18.99 -16.64 -11.23
N VAL A 59 -18.00 -15.90 -10.74
CA VAL A 59 -17.25 -16.33 -9.55
C VAL A 59 -17.17 -15.13 -8.62
N GLU A 60 -17.98 -15.15 -7.56
CA GLU A 60 -17.71 -14.39 -6.34
C GLU A 60 -16.37 -14.92 -5.78
N SER A 61 -15.26 -14.53 -6.41
CA SER A 61 -13.94 -14.76 -5.86
C SER A 61 -13.86 -13.79 -4.69
N ASP A 62 -13.64 -14.30 -3.48
CA ASP A 62 -13.38 -13.49 -2.29
C ASP A 62 -12.21 -12.53 -2.56
N TYR A 63 -12.50 -11.39 -3.17
CA TYR A 63 -11.55 -10.31 -3.38
C TYR A 63 -11.08 -9.91 -1.99
N LEU A 64 -9.76 -9.80 -1.82
CA LEU A 64 -9.19 -9.38 -0.55
C LEU A 64 -9.56 -7.91 -0.31
N LEU A 65 -10.73 -7.66 0.29
CA LEU A 65 -11.31 -6.32 0.46
C LEU A 65 -10.41 -5.39 1.29
N ALA A 66 -9.54 -5.96 2.15
CA ALA A 66 -8.51 -5.20 2.85
C ALA A 66 -7.47 -4.57 1.92
N VAL A 67 -7.38 -4.99 0.65
CA VAL A 67 -6.54 -4.40 -0.38
C VAL A 67 -7.43 -3.73 -1.42
N GLY A 68 -7.04 -2.53 -1.85
CA GLY A 68 -7.82 -1.77 -2.80
C GLY A 68 -6.98 -0.82 -3.63
N LYS A 69 -7.56 -0.38 -4.73
CA LYS A 69 -6.95 0.62 -5.60
C LYS A 69 -7.15 1.99 -4.98
N LEU A 70 -6.08 2.78 -4.94
CA LEU A 70 -6.08 4.14 -4.46
C LEU A 70 -6.11 5.08 -5.68
N PHE A 71 -7.06 6.00 -5.73
CA PHE A 71 -7.13 7.02 -6.77
C PHE A 71 -6.94 8.39 -6.12
N PHE A 72 -6.17 9.26 -6.75
CA PHE A 72 -5.85 10.58 -6.21
C PHE A 72 -5.42 11.55 -7.31
N ILE A 73 -5.37 12.83 -6.98
CA ILE A 73 -4.75 13.87 -7.79
C ILE A 73 -3.48 14.32 -7.08
N LEU A 74 -2.34 14.25 -7.77
CA LEU A 74 -1.07 14.76 -7.30
C LEU A 74 -0.46 15.66 -8.36
N SER A 75 -0.11 16.89 -7.99
CA SER A 75 0.44 17.88 -8.92
C SER A 75 -0.41 18.07 -10.17
N GLY A 76 -1.73 18.17 -9.96
CA GLY A 76 -2.75 18.31 -11.02
C GLY A 76 -2.99 17.05 -11.87
N LYS A 77 -2.28 15.95 -11.62
CA LYS A 77 -2.40 14.71 -12.40
C LYS A 77 -3.19 13.65 -11.66
N VAL A 78 -4.15 13.10 -12.36
CA VAL A 78 -4.90 11.92 -11.93
C VAL A 78 -3.94 10.72 -11.89
N SER A 79 -3.83 10.10 -10.72
CA SER A 79 -2.84 9.06 -10.42
C SER A 79 -3.47 7.93 -9.63
N VAL A 80 -2.80 6.78 -9.65
CA VAL A 80 -3.27 5.56 -9.00
C VAL A 80 -2.14 4.85 -8.27
N CYS A 81 -2.50 4.25 -7.15
CA CYS A 81 -1.66 3.38 -6.34
C CYS A 81 -2.50 2.23 -5.79
N THR A 82 -1.92 1.47 -4.88
CA THR A 82 -2.58 0.48 -4.04
C THR A 82 -2.50 0.93 -2.58
N ALA A 83 -3.52 0.60 -1.80
CA ALA A 83 -3.51 0.76 -0.35
C ALA A 83 -4.10 -0.47 0.33
N SER A 84 -3.94 -0.56 1.64
CA SER A 84 -4.58 -1.61 2.43
C SER A 84 -5.03 -1.18 3.82
N VAL A 85 -6.03 -1.86 4.35
CA VAL A 85 -6.56 -1.64 5.70
C VAL A 85 -5.67 -2.33 6.73
N ILE A 86 -5.28 -1.59 7.78
CA ILE A 86 -4.40 -2.09 8.84
C ILE A 86 -5.14 -2.16 10.17
N ASP A 87 -4.71 -3.07 11.05
CA ASP A 87 -5.37 -3.24 12.33
C ASP A 87 -5.03 -2.09 13.28
N THR A 88 -6.02 -1.22 13.52
CA THR A 88 -5.97 -0.15 14.51
C THR A 88 -7.22 -0.16 15.37
N SER A 89 -7.19 0.52 16.52
CA SER A 89 -8.32 0.60 17.45
C SER A 89 -9.55 1.32 16.84
N ASP A 90 -9.29 2.37 16.06
CA ASP A 90 -10.32 3.13 15.34
C ASP A 90 -10.95 2.34 14.19
N GLY A 91 -10.21 1.38 13.60
CA GLY A 91 -10.71 0.47 12.57
C GLY A 91 -10.91 1.07 11.17
N ASN A 92 -10.52 2.34 10.97
CA ASN A 92 -10.64 3.09 9.73
C ASN A 92 -9.29 3.64 9.27
N THR A 93 -8.22 2.88 9.50
CA THR A 93 -6.86 3.29 9.14
C THR A 93 -6.28 2.34 8.10
N GLY A 94 -5.55 2.89 7.14
CA GLY A 94 -4.86 2.15 6.10
C GLY A 94 -3.42 2.59 5.92
N ILE A 95 -2.70 1.84 5.09
CA ILE A 95 -1.31 2.11 4.70
C ILE A 95 -1.18 2.10 3.17
N THR A 96 -0.28 2.95 2.66
CA THR A 96 0.11 3.04 1.25
C THR A 96 1.56 3.56 1.14
N ALA A 97 2.04 3.89 -0.05
CA ALA A 97 3.36 4.48 -0.25
C ALA A 97 3.28 6.01 -0.08
N ALA A 98 4.33 6.60 0.49
CA ALA A 98 4.37 8.03 0.73
C ALA A 98 4.40 8.83 -0.57
N HIS A 99 5.07 8.33 -1.61
CA HIS A 99 5.11 9.03 -2.89
C HIS A 99 3.75 9.12 -3.59
N CYS A 100 2.80 8.25 -3.23
CA CYS A 100 1.42 8.34 -3.70
C CYS A 100 0.68 9.52 -3.07
N LEU A 101 1.15 10.04 -1.93
CA LEU A 101 0.46 11.08 -1.18
C LEU A 101 1.23 12.40 -1.12
N TYR A 102 2.53 12.40 -1.46
CA TYR A 102 3.39 13.57 -1.33
C TYR A 102 4.43 13.67 -2.46
N SER A 103 4.36 14.76 -3.22
CA SER A 103 5.26 15.04 -4.36
C SER A 103 6.66 15.43 -3.90
N LYS A 104 7.59 15.60 -4.83
CA LYS A 104 8.94 16.10 -4.52
C LYS A 104 8.92 17.62 -4.27
N GLU A 105 7.93 18.29 -4.86
CA GLU A 105 7.70 19.73 -4.84
C GLU A 105 6.99 20.18 -3.56
N GLY A 106 6.63 19.26 -2.67
CA GLY A 106 6.02 19.55 -1.37
C GLY A 106 4.49 19.54 -1.37
N GLU A 107 3.87 19.01 -2.41
CA GLU A 107 2.41 18.99 -2.56
C GLU A 107 1.84 17.69 -2.01
N SER A 108 0.74 17.81 -1.26
CA SER A 108 -0.05 16.65 -0.83
C SER A 108 -1.07 16.28 -1.90
N SER A 109 -1.37 14.98 -1.99
CA SER A 109 -2.46 14.51 -2.84
C SER A 109 -3.81 15.03 -2.39
N THR A 110 -4.68 15.28 -3.37
CA THR A 110 -6.06 15.72 -3.17
C THR A 110 -7.02 14.72 -3.82
N ASN A 111 -8.31 14.82 -3.49
CA ASN A 111 -9.36 13.93 -3.99
C ASN A 111 -8.97 12.46 -3.86
N VAL A 112 -8.52 12.04 -2.68
CA VAL A 112 -8.01 10.68 -2.45
C VAL A 112 -9.19 9.76 -2.11
N ILE A 113 -9.36 8.69 -2.88
CA ILE A 113 -10.30 7.60 -2.58
C ILE A 113 -9.63 6.24 -2.56
N PHE A 114 -10.16 5.38 -1.72
CA PHE A 114 -9.83 3.96 -1.64
C PHE A 114 -11.01 3.12 -2.15
N ALA A 115 -10.74 2.24 -3.11
CA ALA A 115 -11.72 1.29 -3.64
C ALA A 115 -11.33 -0.13 -3.18
N PRO A 116 -11.84 -0.61 -2.03
CA PRO A 116 -11.56 -1.95 -1.52
C PRO A 116 -12.06 -3.01 -2.50
N GLY A 117 -11.21 -4.00 -2.80
CA GLY A 117 -11.55 -5.08 -3.74
C GLY A 117 -11.90 -4.59 -5.14
N TYR A 118 -11.35 -3.45 -5.58
CA TYR A 118 -11.56 -2.95 -6.94
C TYR A 118 -11.29 -4.03 -7.98
N ASN A 119 -12.17 -4.16 -8.96
CA ASN A 119 -12.07 -5.19 -9.97
C ASN A 119 -12.66 -4.68 -11.29
N ASN A 120 -11.80 -4.54 -12.30
CA ASN A 120 -12.19 -4.23 -13.68
C ASN A 120 -13.18 -3.07 -13.83
N GLY A 121 -12.81 -1.89 -13.33
CA GLY A 121 -13.68 -0.71 -13.41
C GLY A 121 -14.76 -0.64 -12.33
N LYS A 122 -14.89 -1.68 -11.49
CA LYS A 122 -15.98 -1.79 -10.51
C LYS A 122 -15.42 -1.81 -9.08
N PRO A 123 -15.83 -0.85 -8.22
CA PRO A 123 -15.66 -0.99 -6.78
C PRO A 123 -16.46 -2.20 -6.25
N SER A 124 -16.08 -2.74 -5.10
CA SER A 124 -16.89 -3.73 -4.38
C SER A 124 -18.19 -3.11 -3.84
N ALA A 125 -19.03 -3.91 -3.16
CA ALA A 125 -20.24 -3.43 -2.49
C ALA A 125 -19.97 -2.32 -1.45
N LEU A 126 -18.73 -2.18 -0.96
CA LEU A 126 -18.32 -1.09 -0.08
C LEU A 126 -18.11 0.24 -0.81
N GLY A 127 -18.14 0.24 -2.15
CA GLY A 127 -18.05 1.43 -2.97
C GLY A 127 -16.67 2.10 -2.92
N LYS A 128 -16.67 3.42 -3.09
CA LYS A 128 -15.49 4.29 -3.01
C LYS A 128 -15.48 4.96 -1.64
N ILE A 129 -14.38 4.83 -0.91
CA ILE A 129 -14.24 5.34 0.44
C ILE A 129 -13.29 6.54 0.42
N PRO A 130 -13.75 7.75 0.78
CA PRO A 130 -12.87 8.90 0.87
C PRO A 130 -11.76 8.70 1.91
N VAL A 131 -10.59 9.24 1.63
CA VAL A 131 -9.51 9.38 2.61
C VAL A 131 -9.55 10.80 3.14
N ILE A 132 -9.77 10.97 4.44
CA ILE A 132 -9.92 12.27 5.12
C ILE A 132 -8.67 12.78 5.83
N GLY A 133 -7.67 11.91 5.96
CA GLY A 133 -6.41 12.23 6.59
C GLY A 133 -5.28 11.45 5.97
N LEU A 134 -4.13 12.11 5.79
CA LEU A 134 -2.88 11.50 5.37
C LEU A 134 -1.75 11.90 6.31
N SER A 135 -0.84 10.96 6.57
CA SER A 135 0.34 11.15 7.38
C SER A 135 1.56 10.52 6.71
N VAL A 136 2.58 11.34 6.46
CA VAL A 136 3.80 10.96 5.75
C VAL A 136 4.99 11.17 6.68
N PRO A 137 5.95 10.22 6.76
CA PRO A 137 7.14 10.37 7.59
C PRO A 137 7.97 11.61 7.24
N LYS A 138 8.52 12.28 8.25
CA LYS A 138 9.44 13.41 8.05
C LYS A 138 10.70 13.01 7.28
N SER A 139 11.18 11.77 7.47
CA SER A 139 12.29 11.18 6.71
C SER A 139 11.97 11.13 5.22
N PHE A 140 10.72 10.84 4.87
CA PHE A 140 10.29 10.88 3.48
C PHE A 140 10.26 12.30 2.94
N ILE A 141 9.66 13.24 3.68
CA ILE A 141 9.58 14.64 3.24
C ILE A 141 10.99 15.24 3.02
N LYS A 142 11.94 14.94 3.90
CA LYS A 142 13.29 15.53 3.86
C LYS A 142 14.26 14.84 2.91
N SER A 143 14.23 13.51 2.86
CA SER A 143 15.25 12.73 2.17
C SER A 143 14.70 11.56 1.35
N ARG A 144 13.36 11.48 1.19
CA ARG A 144 12.66 10.40 0.45
C ARG A 144 12.99 8.99 0.94
N VAL A 145 13.43 8.87 2.19
CA VAL A 145 13.60 7.60 2.91
C VAL A 145 12.27 7.25 3.57
N ASP A 146 11.99 5.98 3.84
CA ASP A 146 10.73 5.52 4.45
C ASP A 146 9.50 5.81 3.58
N ASP A 147 9.46 5.24 2.38
CA ASP A 147 8.37 5.42 1.39
C ASP A 147 7.07 4.68 1.76
N TYR A 148 6.53 5.00 2.93
CA TYR A 148 5.23 4.52 3.41
C TYR A 148 4.44 5.69 4.02
N ALA A 149 3.12 5.63 3.96
CA ALA A 149 2.24 6.61 4.57
C ALA A 149 0.99 5.96 5.16
N VAL A 150 0.44 6.60 6.19
CA VAL A 150 -0.78 6.18 6.88
C VAL A 150 -1.93 7.07 6.41
N ILE A 151 -3.07 6.45 6.13
CA ILE A 151 -4.30 7.13 5.69
C ILE A 151 -5.46 6.84 6.62
N LYS A 152 -6.32 7.84 6.80
CA LYS A 152 -7.57 7.74 7.55
C LYS A 152 -8.74 7.68 6.57
N PHE A 153 -9.52 6.61 6.64
CA PHE A 153 -10.74 6.43 5.85
C PHE A 153 -11.92 7.15 6.51
N ASP A 154 -12.74 7.79 5.69
CA ASP A 154 -14.05 8.29 6.10
C ASP A 154 -15.08 7.19 5.96
N TYR A 155 -15.32 6.48 7.05
CA TYR A 155 -16.23 5.35 7.09
C TYR A 155 -17.02 5.40 8.40
N PRO A 156 -18.36 5.36 8.36
CA PRO A 156 -19.19 5.58 9.56
C PRO A 156 -19.06 4.46 10.61
N GLY A 157 -18.68 3.25 10.20
CA GLY A 157 -18.39 2.11 11.08
C GLY A 157 -16.90 1.86 11.27
N LYS A 158 -16.52 0.60 11.49
CA LYS A 158 -15.12 0.16 11.42
C LYS A 158 -14.90 -0.61 10.12
N LEU A 159 -14.22 0.00 9.17
CA LEU A 159 -13.94 -0.57 7.86
C LEU A 159 -13.28 -1.95 7.99
N LYS A 160 -12.34 -2.10 8.93
CA LYS A 160 -11.68 -3.38 9.19
C LYS A 160 -12.62 -4.56 9.50
N LEU A 161 -13.84 -4.31 10.00
CA LEU A 161 -14.82 -5.37 10.26
C LEU A 161 -15.50 -5.85 8.97
N GLN A 162 -15.51 -5.03 7.92
CA GLN A 162 -16.07 -5.37 6.61
C GLN A 162 -15.00 -5.94 5.69
N THR A 163 -13.77 -5.42 5.77
CA THR A 163 -12.69 -5.76 4.85
C THR A 163 -11.72 -6.80 5.37
N GLY A 164 -11.74 -7.07 6.68
CA GLY A 164 -10.57 -7.57 7.40
C GLY A 164 -9.46 -6.51 7.47
N SER A 165 -8.32 -6.88 8.07
CA SER A 165 -7.15 -6.01 8.14
C SER A 165 -5.85 -6.80 8.27
N PHE A 166 -4.73 -6.13 7.99
CA PHE A 166 -3.40 -6.66 8.26
C PHE A 166 -2.87 -6.16 9.60
N ALA A 167 -2.30 -7.07 10.39
CA ALA A 167 -1.52 -6.70 11.56
C ALA A 167 -0.21 -6.02 11.13
N TRP A 168 0.41 -5.27 12.03
CA TRP A 168 1.67 -4.57 11.76
C TRP A 168 2.52 -4.45 13.03
N GLY A 169 3.73 -3.87 12.91
CA GLY A 169 4.62 -3.64 14.05
C GLY A 169 5.58 -4.79 14.36
N LEU A 170 5.71 -5.76 13.46
CA LEU A 170 6.70 -6.84 13.55
C LEU A 170 7.76 -6.69 12.46
N THR A 171 9.01 -6.95 12.83
CA THR A 171 10.12 -7.10 11.89
C THR A 171 10.53 -8.57 11.88
N PRO A 172 10.21 -9.35 10.83
CA PRO A 172 10.63 -10.73 10.75
C PRO A 172 12.14 -10.85 10.52
N PRO A 173 12.75 -12.01 10.86
CA PRO A 173 14.09 -12.34 10.38
C PRO A 173 14.12 -12.43 8.85
N SER A 174 15.29 -12.20 8.26
CA SER A 174 15.53 -12.36 6.82
C SER A 174 16.23 -13.70 6.55
N PRO A 175 15.86 -14.45 5.49
CA PRO A 175 14.75 -14.20 4.56
C PRO A 175 13.37 -14.49 5.17
N VAL A 176 12.32 -13.88 4.62
CA VAL A 176 10.92 -14.12 5.01
C VAL A 176 10.06 -14.42 3.78
N SER A 177 9.18 -15.42 3.90
CA SER A 177 8.18 -15.70 2.86
C SER A 177 7.01 -14.72 2.96
N ILE A 178 6.68 -14.07 1.86
CA ILE A 178 5.65 -13.04 1.79
C ILE A 178 4.73 -13.21 0.57
N ALA A 179 3.58 -12.55 0.63
CA ALA A 179 2.73 -12.21 -0.49
C ALA A 179 2.75 -10.69 -0.70
N ILE A 180 2.84 -10.25 -1.96
CA ILE A 180 2.76 -8.84 -2.36
C ILE A 180 1.49 -8.68 -3.17
N PHE A 181 0.68 -7.67 -2.82
CA PHE A 181 -0.58 -7.37 -3.49
C PHE A 181 -0.52 -5.99 -4.16
N GLY A 182 -1.09 -5.82 -5.35
CA GLY A 182 -1.10 -4.53 -6.04
C GLY A 182 -1.94 -4.50 -7.32
N TYR A 183 -2.13 -3.31 -7.89
CA TYR A 183 -2.78 -3.08 -9.18
C TYR A 183 -1.79 -2.52 -10.21
N PRO A 184 -0.83 -3.33 -10.68
CA PRO A 184 0.24 -2.85 -11.56
C PRO A 184 -0.23 -2.60 -13.00
N TYR A 185 0.44 -1.65 -13.68
CA TYR A 185 0.32 -1.37 -15.12
C TYR A 185 1.49 -1.91 -15.96
N ASN A 186 2.53 -2.40 -15.28
CA ASN A 186 3.75 -2.94 -15.88
C ASN A 186 4.45 -3.85 -14.85
N GLY A 187 5.66 -4.29 -15.14
CA GLY A 187 6.44 -5.12 -14.22
C GLY A 187 6.35 -6.62 -14.52
N GLU A 188 6.75 -7.41 -13.54
CA GLU A 188 7.19 -8.80 -13.71
C GLU A 188 6.41 -9.78 -12.83
N ILE A 189 5.34 -9.33 -12.15
CA ILE A 189 4.45 -10.26 -11.43
C ILE A 189 3.92 -11.29 -12.46
N PRO A 190 4.20 -12.60 -12.27
CA PRO A 190 3.70 -13.64 -13.15
C PRO A 190 2.18 -13.75 -13.09
N ASN A 191 1.55 -14.15 -14.20
CA ASN A 191 0.10 -14.34 -14.30
C ASN A 191 -0.72 -13.10 -13.88
N CYS A 192 -0.13 -11.91 -14.03
CA CYS A 192 -0.78 -10.64 -13.80
C CYS A 192 -1.12 -9.98 -15.14
N PRO A 193 -2.36 -9.52 -15.37
CA PRO A 193 -2.73 -8.79 -16.58
C PRO A 193 -1.94 -7.48 -16.79
N LYS A 194 -1.50 -6.85 -15.69
CA LYS A 194 -0.73 -5.60 -15.70
C LYS A 194 -1.45 -4.44 -16.41
N ASP A 195 -2.77 -4.40 -16.29
CA ASP A 195 -3.65 -3.37 -16.86
C ASP A 195 -4.16 -2.38 -15.79
N GLY A 196 -3.75 -2.58 -14.53
CA GLY A 196 -4.28 -1.85 -13.37
C GLY A 196 -5.77 -2.06 -13.11
N LYS A 197 -6.45 -2.94 -13.85
CA LYS A 197 -7.88 -3.26 -13.69
C LYS A 197 -8.07 -4.34 -12.63
N TYR A 198 -7.16 -5.31 -12.59
CA TYR A 198 -7.22 -6.45 -11.67
C TYR A 198 -6.13 -6.36 -10.60
N TYR A 199 -6.45 -6.86 -9.41
CA TYR A 199 -5.41 -7.04 -8.39
C TYR A 199 -4.52 -8.22 -8.79
N CYS A 200 -3.23 -8.07 -8.54
CA CYS A 200 -2.23 -9.10 -8.77
C CYS A 200 -1.56 -9.46 -7.46
N VAL A 201 -1.17 -10.73 -7.35
CA VAL A 201 -0.49 -11.26 -6.17
C VAL A 201 0.77 -11.98 -6.58
N TRP A 202 1.90 -11.56 -6.03
CA TRP A 202 3.14 -12.33 -6.09
C TRP A 202 3.39 -13.01 -4.75
N ARG A 203 3.95 -14.22 -4.76
CA ARG A 203 4.37 -14.94 -3.56
C ARG A 203 5.81 -15.42 -3.72
N GLY A 204 6.61 -15.25 -2.68
CA GLY A 204 7.99 -15.70 -2.68
C GLY A 204 8.77 -15.19 -1.48
N TYR A 205 10.10 -15.27 -1.57
CA TYR A 205 10.98 -14.83 -0.50
C TYR A 205 11.39 -13.37 -0.67
N CYS A 206 11.41 -12.67 0.45
CA CYS A 206 11.91 -11.32 0.59
C CYS A 206 13.11 -11.31 1.52
N VAL A 207 14.10 -10.47 1.20
CA VAL A 207 15.37 -10.34 1.94
C VAL A 207 15.57 -8.93 2.45
N TRP A 208 16.12 -8.80 3.67
CA TRP A 208 16.52 -7.52 4.24
C TRP A 208 17.96 -7.18 3.83
N ARG A 209 18.14 -6.08 3.10
CA ARG A 209 19.47 -5.70 2.60
C ARG A 209 20.45 -5.20 3.68
N GLY A 210 19.96 -4.70 4.82
CA GLY A 210 20.82 -4.17 5.89
C GLY A 210 21.67 -5.23 6.61
N TYR A 211 21.49 -6.51 6.30
CA TYR A 211 22.38 -7.61 6.71
C TYR A 211 23.29 -7.97 5.53
N SER A 212 24.34 -7.17 5.32
CA SER A 212 25.24 -7.23 4.16
C SER A 212 26.17 -8.45 4.09
N THR A 213 25.64 -9.67 4.27
CA THR A 213 26.42 -10.92 4.13
C THR A 213 25.78 -11.95 3.20
N LEU A 214 24.65 -11.64 2.54
CA LEU A 214 23.97 -12.61 1.67
C LEU A 214 24.10 -12.22 0.20
N GLU A 215 24.99 -12.92 -0.49
CA GLU A 215 25.41 -12.83 -1.91
C GLU A 215 24.31 -13.21 -2.94
N PHE A 216 23.07 -13.44 -2.51
CA PHE A 216 22.11 -14.15 -3.37
C PHE A 216 21.45 -13.32 -4.46
N VAL A 217 21.54 -11.99 -4.44
CA VAL A 217 21.00 -11.14 -5.52
C VAL A 217 21.79 -9.84 -5.64
N GLU A 218 22.31 -9.56 -6.83
CA GLU A 218 23.07 -8.35 -7.14
C GLU A 218 22.11 -7.14 -7.26
N TYR A 219 22.16 -6.20 -6.31
CA TYR A 219 21.37 -4.97 -6.33
C TYR A 219 22.28 -3.73 -6.17
N PRO A 220 21.95 -2.56 -6.74
CA PRO A 220 22.73 -1.33 -6.57
C PRO A 220 22.84 -0.92 -5.08
N LYS A 221 24.05 -0.58 -4.61
CA LYS A 221 24.51 -0.56 -3.20
C LYS A 221 23.88 0.47 -2.25
N ILE A 222 22.91 1.28 -2.67
CA ILE A 222 22.60 2.56 -2.00
C ILE A 222 21.33 2.59 -1.15
N THR A 223 20.49 1.54 -1.11
CA THR A 223 19.19 1.58 -0.40
C THR A 223 19.02 0.44 0.60
N ILE A 224 18.85 0.76 1.90
CA ILE A 224 18.51 -0.19 2.97
C ILE A 224 16.99 -0.41 2.96
N ALA A 225 16.54 -1.56 2.47
CA ALA A 225 15.13 -1.91 2.44
C ALA A 225 14.94 -3.42 2.26
N TRP A 226 13.68 -3.86 2.41
CA TRP A 226 13.22 -5.18 1.97
C TRP A 226 13.23 -5.25 0.43
N LYS A 227 13.71 -6.36 -0.13
CA LYS A 227 13.81 -6.56 -1.59
C LYS A 227 13.23 -7.91 -2.01
N VAL A 228 12.69 -7.96 -3.22
CA VAL A 228 12.23 -9.16 -3.92
C VAL A 228 12.83 -9.18 -5.34
N PRO A 229 13.07 -10.35 -5.93
CA PRO A 229 13.75 -10.50 -7.22
C PRO A 229 12.82 -10.25 -8.41
N LEU A 230 12.03 -9.18 -8.36
CA LEU A 230 11.20 -8.75 -9.48
C LEU A 230 10.89 -7.26 -9.41
N HIS A 231 10.68 -6.68 -10.58
CA HIS A 231 10.05 -5.36 -10.71
C HIS A 231 8.52 -5.49 -10.56
N ILE A 232 7.96 -4.96 -9.46
CA ILE A 232 6.52 -5.10 -9.15
C ILE A 232 5.66 -4.23 -10.09
N GLY A 233 6.17 -3.06 -10.48
CA GLY A 233 5.56 -2.17 -11.47
C GLY A 233 4.75 -1.00 -10.91
N SER A 234 4.51 -0.01 -11.77
CA SER A 234 3.73 1.20 -11.46
C SER A 234 2.27 0.88 -11.15
N GLY A 235 1.65 1.59 -10.21
CA GLY A 235 0.27 1.32 -9.75
C GLY A 235 0.17 0.30 -8.61
N ALA A 236 1.14 -0.61 -8.48
CA ALA A 236 1.28 -1.47 -7.31
C ALA A 236 1.92 -0.75 -6.11
N SER A 237 2.47 0.45 -6.30
CA SER A 237 2.96 1.33 -5.24
C SER A 237 1.97 1.41 -4.07
N GLY A 238 2.47 1.28 -2.84
CA GLY A 238 1.69 1.23 -1.61
C GLY A 238 1.00 -0.10 -1.32
N GLY A 239 1.09 -1.05 -2.26
CA GLY A 239 0.58 -2.40 -2.09
C GLY A 239 1.26 -3.15 -0.94
N PRO A 240 0.50 -3.88 -0.10
CA PRO A 240 1.05 -4.49 1.11
C PRO A 240 1.96 -5.67 0.82
N TRP A 241 3.05 -5.76 1.56
CA TRP A 241 3.92 -6.94 1.64
C TRP A 241 3.58 -7.67 2.93
N VAL A 242 3.03 -8.88 2.80
CA VAL A 242 2.37 -9.59 3.89
C VAL A 242 3.08 -10.91 4.16
N MET A 243 3.56 -11.12 5.38
CA MET A 243 3.94 -12.46 5.84
C MET A 243 2.72 -13.16 6.43
N LYS A 244 2.53 -14.43 6.09
CA LYS A 244 1.49 -15.25 6.70
C LYS A 244 1.92 -15.61 8.13
N LYS A 245 1.10 -15.25 9.11
CA LYS A 245 1.20 -15.74 10.48
C LYS A 245 -0.21 -16.14 10.90
N ASN A 246 -0.38 -17.34 11.43
CA ASN A 246 -1.68 -17.83 11.88
C ASN A 246 -2.12 -16.99 13.07
N LEU A 247 -2.90 -15.95 12.80
CA LEU A 247 -3.62 -15.17 13.80
C LEU A 247 -5.11 -15.25 13.51
N PRO A 248 -5.95 -15.49 14.53
CA PRO A 248 -7.38 -15.71 14.33
C PRO A 248 -8.12 -14.51 13.73
N ASN A 249 -7.58 -13.28 13.87
CA ASN A 249 -8.31 -12.05 13.55
C ASN A 249 -7.69 -11.21 12.41
N HIS A 250 -6.67 -11.71 11.72
CA HIS A 250 -5.90 -10.90 10.76
C HIS A 250 -5.58 -11.68 9.50
N LEU A 251 -5.54 -10.98 8.37
CA LEU A 251 -5.23 -11.56 7.06
C LEU A 251 -3.73 -11.85 6.87
N GLY A 252 -2.90 -11.42 7.84
CA GLY A 252 -1.46 -11.58 7.88
C GLY A 252 -0.80 -10.39 8.58
N TYR A 253 0.54 -10.35 8.54
CA TYR A 253 1.32 -9.23 9.06
C TYR A 253 2.03 -8.48 7.96
N LEU A 254 1.92 -7.15 7.97
CA LEU A 254 2.71 -6.29 7.12
C LEU A 254 4.19 -6.33 7.51
N VAL A 255 5.03 -6.51 6.49
CA VAL A 255 6.49 -6.32 6.58
C VAL A 255 6.92 -5.02 5.88
N GLY A 256 6.07 -4.48 5.02
CA GLY A 256 6.32 -3.26 4.26
C GLY A 256 5.23 -2.99 3.23
N VAL A 257 5.48 -2.02 2.37
CA VAL A 257 4.67 -1.69 1.18
C VAL A 257 5.58 -1.56 -0.03
N THR A 258 5.01 -1.72 -1.23
CA THR A 258 5.73 -1.45 -2.48
C THR A 258 6.08 0.04 -2.57
N GLY A 259 7.36 0.39 -2.42
CA GLY A 259 7.88 1.75 -2.59
C GLY A 259 8.75 1.90 -3.84
N PHE A 260 9.32 3.08 -4.06
CA PHE A 260 10.37 3.28 -5.06
C PHE A 260 11.69 2.64 -4.65
N HIS A 261 12.32 1.92 -5.57
CA HIS A 261 13.60 1.25 -5.36
C HIS A 261 14.45 1.20 -6.62
#